data_AF-A0A9N9EL63-F1
#
_entry.id   AF-A0A9N9EL63-F1
#
_cell.length_a   1.000
_cell.length_b   1.000
_cell.length_c   1.000
_cell.angle_alpha   90.00
_cell.angle_beta   90.00
_cell.angle_gamma   90.00
#
_symmetry.space_group_name_H-M   'P 1'
#
loop_
_entity.id
_entity.type
_entity.pdbx_description
1 polymer ?
#
loop_
_entity_poly.entity_id
_entity_poly.type
_entity_poly.pdbx_seq_one_letter_code
_entity_poly.pdbx_strand_id
1 'polypeptide(L)'
;MLLGELDKLTNPNISQEITKLRERVRNLKIEHLPPKLANQKSELQQLINQSKNKLGELQSLLDIFLDNQIEVVQNPENDFARKQTGKLKGLLRAKLTDAEIKNLQDKQAEIIQLQEQLTS
;
A
#
# COMPACT_ATOMS: atom_id res chain seq x y z
N MET A 1 -38.54 -26.19 20.96
CA MET A 1 -38.50 -25.29 19.78
C MET A 1 -37.12 -24.64 19.55
N LEU A 2 -36.00 -25.30 19.90
CA LEU A 2 -34.64 -24.72 19.70
C LEU A 2 -33.74 -25.53 18.75
N LEU A 3 -34.20 -26.70 18.26
CA LEU A 3 -33.41 -27.57 17.37
C LEU A 3 -33.52 -27.19 15.88
N GLY A 4 -34.65 -26.64 15.44
CA GLY A 4 -34.87 -26.28 14.02
C GLY A 4 -34.19 -24.99 13.55
N GLU A 5 -33.63 -24.20 14.46
CA GLU A 5 -32.90 -22.97 14.13
C GLU A 5 -31.40 -23.21 13.95
N LEU A 6 -30.83 -24.20 14.65
CA LEU A 6 -29.44 -24.64 14.45
C LEU A 6 -29.25 -25.31 13.07
N ASP A 7 -30.27 -26.01 12.58
CA ASP A 7 -30.20 -26.71 11.28
C ASP A 7 -30.20 -25.75 10.07
N LYS A 8 -30.63 -24.51 10.27
CA LYS A 8 -30.53 -23.44 9.26
C LYS A 8 -29.11 -22.90 9.12
N LEU A 9 -28.26 -23.03 10.15
CA LEU A 9 -26.85 -22.65 10.11
C LEU A 9 -25.97 -23.75 9.49
N THR A 10 -26.45 -25.00 9.47
CA THR A 10 -25.83 -26.15 8.79
C THR A 10 -26.42 -26.39 7.39
N ASN A 11 -27.19 -25.43 6.85
CA ASN A 11 -27.80 -25.56 5.53
C ASN A 11 -26.72 -25.62 4.44
N PRO A 12 -26.57 -26.77 3.74
CA PRO A 12 -25.53 -26.97 2.73
C PRO A 12 -25.56 -25.92 1.62
N ASN A 13 -26.75 -25.37 1.35
CA ASN A 13 -26.96 -24.36 0.32
C ASN A 13 -26.25 -23.03 0.68
N ILE A 14 -26.29 -22.63 1.95
CA ILE A 14 -25.60 -21.42 2.44
C ILE A 14 -24.08 -21.63 2.40
N SER A 15 -23.61 -22.81 2.80
CA SER A 15 -22.19 -23.17 2.73
C SER A 15 -21.64 -23.13 1.29
N GLN A 16 -22.44 -23.61 0.32
CA GLN A 16 -22.10 -23.55 -1.11
C GLN A 16 -22.11 -22.11 -1.65
N GLU A 17 -23.08 -21.28 -1.27
CA GLU A 17 -23.11 -19.87 -1.67
C GLU A 17 -21.91 -19.08 -1.10
N ILE A 18 -21.56 -19.30 0.17
CA ILE A 18 -20.37 -18.70 0.78
C ILE A 18 -19.11 -19.15 0.04
N THR A 19 -19.01 -20.41 -0.36
CA THR A 19 -17.87 -20.93 -1.12
C THR A 19 -17.76 -20.26 -2.49
N LYS A 20 -18.87 -20.15 -3.23
CA LYS A 20 -18.93 -19.44 -4.52
C LYS A 20 -18.57 -17.96 -4.39
N LEU A 21 -19.04 -17.29 -3.34
CA LEU A 21 -18.70 -15.90 -3.05
C LEU A 21 -17.20 -15.74 -2.76
N ARG A 22 -16.60 -16.63 -1.97
CA ARG A 22 -15.15 -16.63 -1.69
C ARG A 22 -14.34 -16.84 -2.97
N GLU A 23 -14.75 -17.77 -3.84
CA GLU A 23 -14.10 -17.98 -5.14
C GLU A 23 -14.23 -16.75 -6.04
N ARG A 24 -15.41 -16.13 -6.10
CA ARG A 24 -15.62 -14.92 -6.89
C ARG A 24 -14.74 -13.76 -6.39
N VAL A 25 -14.67 -13.56 -5.08
CA VAL A 25 -13.79 -12.55 -4.46
C VAL A 25 -12.32 -12.86 -4.78
N ARG A 26 -11.89 -14.11 -4.69
CA ARG A 26 -10.52 -14.53 -5.05
C ARG A 26 -10.23 -14.24 -6.52
N ASN A 27 -11.12 -14.61 -7.44
CA ASN A 27 -10.93 -14.37 -8.87
C ASN A 27 -10.86 -12.88 -9.18
N LEU A 28 -11.74 -12.07 -8.57
CA LEU A 28 -11.70 -10.61 -8.71
C LEU A 28 -10.38 -10.02 -8.18
N LYS A 29 -9.86 -10.51 -7.03
CA LYS A 29 -8.54 -10.11 -6.52
C LYS A 29 -7.44 -10.41 -7.55
N ILE A 30 -7.42 -11.61 -8.12
CA ILE A 30 -6.41 -12.04 -9.11
C ILE A 30 -6.50 -11.23 -10.40
N GLU A 31 -7.71 -10.92 -10.86
CA GLU A 31 -7.92 -10.19 -12.13
C GLU A 31 -7.59 -8.70 -12.01
N HIS A 32 -7.94 -8.06 -10.88
CA HIS A 32 -7.89 -6.60 -10.77
C HIS A 32 -6.69 -6.06 -9.99
N LEU A 33 -6.21 -6.75 -8.94
CA LEU A 33 -5.15 -6.21 -8.09
C LEU A 33 -3.77 -6.19 -8.78
N PRO A 34 -3.32 -7.23 -9.52
CA PRO A 34 -2.00 -7.21 -10.15
C PRO A 34 -1.84 -6.10 -11.21
N PRO A 35 -2.78 -5.89 -12.16
CA PRO A 35 -2.69 -4.78 -13.10
C PRO A 35 -2.71 -3.42 -12.40
N LYS A 36 -3.54 -3.24 -11.36
CA LYS A 36 -3.58 -2.02 -10.57
C LYS A 36 -2.25 -1.75 -9.86
N LEU A 37 -1.65 -2.78 -9.26
CA LEU A 37 -0.35 -2.69 -8.61
C LEU A 37 0.76 -2.32 -9.60
N ALA A 38 0.76 -2.92 -10.79
CA ALA A 38 1.73 -2.60 -11.84
C ALA A 38 1.64 -1.13 -12.27
N ASN A 39 0.42 -0.62 -12.49
CA ASN A 39 0.19 0.78 -12.86
C ASN A 39 0.68 1.72 -11.76
N GLN A 40 0.32 1.46 -10.50
CA GLN A 40 0.75 2.27 -9.36
C GLN A 40 2.28 2.28 -9.21
N LYS A 41 2.95 1.14 -9.39
CA LYS A 41 4.43 1.07 -9.37
C LYS A 41 5.06 1.90 -10.49
N SER A 42 4.49 1.87 -11.69
CA SER A 42 4.96 2.69 -12.81
C SER A 42 4.79 4.18 -12.52
N GLU A 43 3.64 4.59 -12.00
CA GLU A 43 3.39 5.99 -11.60
C GLU A 43 4.36 6.46 -10.50
N LEU A 44 4.58 5.63 -9.47
CA LEU A 44 5.55 5.95 -8.43
C LEU A 44 6.97 6.08 -9.00
N GLN A 45 7.38 5.19 -9.90
CA GLN A 45 8.71 5.26 -10.53
C GLN A 45 8.88 6.56 -11.33
N GLN A 46 7.84 7.01 -12.03
CA GLN A 46 7.85 8.29 -12.74
C GLN A 46 8.00 9.47 -11.77
N LEU A 47 7.25 9.47 -10.66
CA LEU A 47 7.37 10.49 -9.62
C LEU A 47 8.76 10.51 -9.00
N ILE A 48 9.34 9.35 -8.70
CA ILE A 48 10.71 9.23 -8.18
C ILE A 48 11.69 9.86 -9.16
N ASN A 49 11.62 9.51 -10.44
CA ASN A 49 12.53 10.05 -11.46
C ASN A 49 12.40 11.57 -11.59
N GLN A 50 11.17 12.10 -11.58
CA GLN A 50 10.91 13.54 -11.61
C GLN A 50 11.49 14.24 -10.37
N SER A 51 11.28 13.69 -9.18
CA SER A 51 11.82 14.23 -7.94
C SER A 51 13.35 14.14 -7.90
N LYS A 52 13.95 13.05 -8.38
CA LYS A 52 15.40 12.90 -8.50
C LYS A 52 16.01 13.98 -9.40
N ASN A 53 15.39 14.23 -10.56
CA ASN A 53 15.83 15.28 -11.46
C ASN A 53 15.81 16.68 -10.82
N LYS A 54 14.84 16.96 -9.94
CA LYS A 54 14.79 18.23 -9.17
C LYS A 54 15.82 18.31 -8.06
N LEU A 55 16.14 17.18 -7.42
CA LEU A 55 17.03 17.09 -6.28
C LEU A 55 18.52 17.18 -6.64
N GLY A 56 18.90 16.77 -7.86
CA GLY A 56 20.31 16.80 -8.30
C GLY A 56 21.21 15.98 -7.38
N GLU A 57 22.13 16.62 -6.67
CA GLU A 57 23.04 15.95 -5.74
C GLU A 57 22.33 15.30 -4.53
N LEU A 58 21.12 15.75 -4.20
CA LEU A 58 20.33 15.24 -3.07
C LEU A 58 19.49 14.01 -3.41
N GLN A 59 19.68 13.41 -4.59
CA GLN A 59 18.91 12.24 -5.04
C GLN A 59 18.98 11.05 -4.09
N SER A 60 20.14 10.81 -3.47
CA SER A 60 20.33 9.72 -2.52
C SER A 60 19.49 9.89 -1.24
N LEU A 61 19.19 11.14 -0.84
CA LEU A 61 18.30 11.40 0.29
C LEU A 61 16.86 10.98 0.00
N LEU A 62 16.43 11.04 -1.26
CA LEU A 62 15.10 10.57 -1.66
C LEU A 62 15.01 9.04 -1.54
N ASP A 63 16.04 8.31 -1.94
CA ASP A 63 16.06 6.85 -1.80
C ASP A 63 15.97 6.44 -0.32
N ILE A 64 16.79 7.05 0.54
CA ILE A 64 16.74 6.82 2.00
C ILE A 64 15.38 7.22 2.59
N PHE A 65 14.79 8.32 2.11
CA PHE A 65 13.47 8.76 2.54
C PHE A 65 12.39 7.72 2.21
N LEU A 66 12.40 7.19 0.99
CA LEU A 66 11.45 6.18 0.53
C LEU A 66 11.63 4.86 1.27
N ASP A 67 12.86 4.44 1.55
CA ASP A 67 13.13 3.22 2.34
C ASP A 67 12.63 3.36 3.78
N ASN A 68 12.95 4.49 4.44
CA ASN A 68 12.43 4.76 5.79
C ASN A 68 10.91 4.87 5.81
N GLN A 69 10.31 5.35 4.73
CA GLN A 69 8.87 5.46 4.65
C GLN A 69 8.20 4.08 4.56
N ILE A 70 8.78 3.11 3.84
CA ILE A 70 8.31 1.72 3.86
C ILE A 70 8.24 1.21 5.31
N GLU A 71 9.30 1.44 6.07
CA GLU A 71 9.38 1.06 7.49
C GLU A 71 8.31 1.77 8.33
N VAL A 72 8.02 3.04 8.08
CA VAL A 72 6.95 3.78 8.79
C VAL A 72 5.57 3.20 8.48
N VAL A 73 5.31 2.78 7.23
CA VAL A 73 4.02 2.21 6.84
C VAL A 73 3.83 0.81 7.42
N GLN A 74 4.87 -0.03 7.36
CA GLN A 74 4.82 -1.42 7.82
C GLN A 74 4.90 -1.53 9.35
N ASN A 75 5.65 -0.64 10.00
CA ASN A 75 5.83 -0.60 11.45
C ASN A 75 5.47 0.78 12.00
N PRO A 76 4.16 1.10 12.14
CA PRO A 76 3.71 2.43 12.55
C PRO A 76 4.29 2.91 13.88
N GLU A 77 4.58 1.99 14.81
CA GLU A 77 5.15 2.28 16.13
C GLU A 77 6.67 2.53 16.11
N ASN A 78 7.34 2.43 14.96
CA ASN A 78 8.77 2.69 14.84
C ASN A 78 9.07 4.20 14.91
N ASP A 79 9.23 4.70 16.13
CA ASP A 79 9.56 6.10 16.43
C ASP A 79 10.83 6.59 15.75
N PHE A 80 11.83 5.71 15.61
CA PHE A 80 13.08 6.06 14.95
C PHE A 80 12.84 6.33 13.46
N ALA A 81 12.14 5.43 12.77
CA ALA A 81 11.79 5.61 11.37
C ALA A 81 10.94 6.88 11.16
N ARG A 82 9.93 7.13 12.02
CA ARG A 82 9.11 8.36 11.95
C ARG A 82 9.95 9.63 12.10
N LYS A 83 10.86 9.67 13.08
CA LYS A 83 11.75 10.82 13.31
C LYS A 83 12.72 11.04 12.16
N GLN A 84 13.32 9.97 11.62
CA GLN A 84 14.25 10.07 10.50
C GLN A 84 13.55 10.52 9.21
N THR A 85 12.38 9.96 8.91
CA THR A 85 11.53 10.39 7.78
C THR A 85 11.16 11.87 7.91
N GLY A 86 10.84 12.35 9.12
CA GLY A 86 10.58 13.78 9.37
C GLY A 86 11.78 14.68 9.08
N LYS A 87 13.00 14.28 9.49
CA LYS A 87 14.24 15.01 9.19
C LYS A 87 14.54 15.05 7.69
N LEU A 88 14.45 13.90 7.03
CA LEU A 88 14.66 13.78 5.59
C LEU A 88 13.67 14.63 4.80
N LYS A 89 12.39 14.66 5.22
CA LYS A 89 11.38 15.56 4.66
C LYS A 89 11.82 17.03 4.76
N GLY A 90 12.41 17.43 5.89
CA GLY A 90 13.00 18.76 6.06
C GLY A 90 14.10 19.08 5.04
N LEU A 91 14.96 18.11 4.73
CA LEU A 91 16.03 18.27 3.74
C LEU A 91 15.50 18.28 2.30
N LEU A 92 14.54 17.41 1.98
CA LEU A 92 13.92 17.33 0.66
C LEU A 92 13.14 18.59 0.28
N ARG A 93 12.61 19.31 1.29
CA ARG A 93 11.93 20.62 1.11
C ARG A 93 12.81 21.71 0.50
N ALA A 94 14.13 21.52 0.46
CA ALA A 94 15.00 22.43 -0.27
C ALA A 94 14.72 22.48 -1.78
N LYS A 95 14.12 21.42 -2.34
CA LYS A 95 13.85 21.29 -3.80
C LYS A 95 12.47 20.74 -4.13
N LEU A 96 11.82 20.03 -3.22
CA LEU A 96 10.49 19.47 -3.39
C LEU A 96 9.47 20.22 -2.56
N THR A 97 8.28 20.43 -3.11
CA THR A 97 7.14 20.98 -2.39
C THR A 97 6.55 19.94 -1.43
N ASP A 98 5.81 20.40 -0.42
CA ASP A 98 5.09 19.50 0.48
C ASP A 98 4.08 18.61 -0.25
N ALA A 99 3.46 19.13 -1.31
CA ALA A 99 2.53 18.38 -2.15
C ALA A 99 3.24 17.22 -2.88
N GLU A 100 4.43 17.46 -3.42
CA GLU A 100 5.23 16.42 -4.09
C GLU A 100 5.69 15.34 -3.11
N ILE A 101 6.17 15.75 -1.92
CA ILE A 101 6.58 14.80 -0.88
C ILE A 101 5.37 13.99 -0.42
N LYS A 102 4.22 14.63 -0.16
CA LYS A 102 2.99 13.92 0.22
C LYS A 102 2.53 12.96 -0.88
N ASN A 103 2.62 13.36 -2.15
CA ASN A 103 2.23 12.51 -3.28
C ASN A 103 3.11 11.26 -3.39
N LEU A 104 4.44 11.39 -3.23
CA LEU A 104 5.33 10.24 -3.12
C LEU A 104 4.92 9.34 -1.95
N GLN A 105 4.60 9.96 -0.80
CA GLN A 105 4.24 9.22 0.39
C GLN A 105 2.97 8.40 0.21
N ASP A 106 1.90 9.05 -0.26
CA ASP A 106 0.60 8.43 -0.46
C ASP A 106 0.69 7.27 -1.46
N LYS A 107 1.40 7.46 -2.59
CA LYS A 107 1.55 6.42 -3.62
C LYS A 107 2.31 5.20 -3.12
N GLN A 108 3.35 5.42 -2.31
CA GLN A 108 4.07 4.30 -1.71
C GLN A 108 3.20 3.52 -0.72
N ALA A 109 2.42 4.22 0.11
CA ALA A 109 1.48 3.58 1.04
C ALA A 109 0.40 2.78 0.29
N GLU A 110 -0.17 3.32 -0.79
CA GLU A 110 -1.13 2.61 -1.64
C GLU A 110 -0.53 1.33 -2.23
N ILE A 111 0.72 1.37 -2.70
CA ILE A 111 1.42 0.19 -3.23
C ILE A 111 1.59 -0.88 -2.15
N ILE A 112 2.03 -0.50 -0.95
CA ILE A 112 2.22 -1.43 0.18
C ILE A 112 0.89 -2.10 0.53
N GLN A 113 -0.20 -1.33 0.65
CA GLN A 113 -1.54 -1.86 0.91
C GLN A 113 -2.03 -2.82 -0.18
N LEU A 114 -1.78 -2.50 -1.46
CA LEU A 114 -2.13 -3.38 -2.57
C LEU A 114 -1.32 -4.69 -2.54
N GLN A 115 -0.06 -4.63 -2.14
CA GLN A 115 0.78 -5.83 -1.97
C GLN A 115 0.26 -6.71 -0.84
N GLU A 116 -0.09 -6.12 0.30
CA GLU A 116 -0.69 -6.84 1.44
C GLU A 116 -2.00 -7.54 1.04
N GLN A 117 -2.87 -6.87 0.28
CA GLN A 117 -4.14 -7.43 -0.21
C GLN A 117 -3.98 -8.62 -1.17
N LEU A 118 -2.85 -8.68 -1.89
CA LEU A 118 -2.49 -9.79 -2.78
C LEU A 118 -1.89 -10.97 -2.03
N THR A 119 -1.16 -10.70 -0.94
CA THR A 119 -0.55 -11.75 -0.10
C THR A 119 -1.50 -12.31 0.96
N SER A 120 -2.64 -11.64 1.22
CA SER A 120 -3.68 -12.05 2.19
C SER A 120 -4.89 -12.72 1.56
#